data_AF-A0A7U9P669-F1
#
_entry.id   AF-A0A7U9P669-F1
#
_cell.length_a   1.000
_cell.length_b   1.000
_cell.length_c   1.000
_cell.angle_alpha   90.00
_cell.angle_beta   90.00
_cell.angle_gamma   90.00
#
_symmetry.space_group_name_H-M   'P 1'
#
loop_
_entity.id
_entity.type
_entity.pdbx_description
1 polymer ?
#
loop_
_entity_poly.entity_id
_entity_poly.type
_entity_poly.pdbx_seq_one_letter_code
_entity_poly.pdbx_strand_id
1 'polypeptide(L)' 'MKQRIVLSLWAAASTAAFILNLLGLMQLLPLWATMPLLFLSLLGLVATWNRRHQFRGFPSKRMRL' A
#
# COMPACT_ATOMS: atom_id res chain seq x y z
N MET A 1 8.63 -10.57 11.66
CA MET A 1 8.45 -11.38 10.42
C MET A 1 7.17 -11.01 9.67
N LYS A 2 5.98 -10.94 10.31
CA LYS A 2 4.71 -10.54 9.67
C LYS A 2 4.80 -9.27 8.79
N GLN A 3 5.42 -8.19 9.26
CA GLN A 3 5.47 -6.94 8.49
C GLN A 3 6.33 -7.03 7.22
N ARG A 4 7.40 -7.84 7.22
CA ARG A 4 8.22 -8.06 6.01
C ARG A 4 7.45 -8.83 4.93
N ILE A 5 6.67 -9.82 5.34
CA ILE A 5 5.81 -10.61 4.44
C ILE A 5 4.69 -9.74 3.85
N VAL A 6 4.08 -8.90 4.68
CA VAL A 6 3.05 -7.95 4.22
C VAL A 6 3.64 -6.94 3.23
N LEU A 7 4.85 -6.44 3.48
CA LEU A 7 5.56 -5.56 2.56
C LEU A 7 5.88 -6.24 1.23
N SER A 8 6.38 -7.49 1.24
CA SER A 8 6.64 -8.23 0.00
C SER A 8 5.36 -8.50 -0.80
N LEU A 9 4.23 -8.73 -0.12
CA LEU A 9 2.93 -8.92 -0.78
C LEU A 9 2.46 -7.63 -1.48
N TRP A 10 2.53 -6.49 -0.80
CA TRP A 10 2.18 -5.19 -1.40
C TRP A 10 3.12 -4.80 -2.54
N ALA A 11 4.40 -5.17 -2.43
CA ALA A 11 5.37 -4.94 -3.50
C ALA A 11 5.02 -5.76 -4.74
N ALA A 12 4.74 -7.07 -4.57
CA ALA A 12 4.29 -7.93 -5.67
C ALA A 12 2.98 -7.43 -6.31
N ALA A 13 1.99 -7.03 -5.49
CA ALA A 13 0.74 -6.45 -5.97
C ALA A 13 0.94 -5.15 -6.76
N SER A 14 1.84 -4.27 -6.28
CA SER A 14 2.19 -3.03 -6.99
C SER A 14 2.87 -3.29 -8.33
N THR A 15 3.77 -4.27 -8.40
CA THR A 15 4.41 -4.69 -9.65
C THR A 15 3.38 -5.26 -10.63
N ALA A 16 2.47 -6.12 -10.17
CA ALA A 16 1.40 -6.65 -11.02
C ALA A 16 0.46 -5.55 -11.54
N ALA A 17 0.06 -4.62 -10.66
CA ALA A 17 -0.78 -3.49 -11.05
C ALA A 17 -0.07 -2.54 -12.02
N PHE A 18 1.26 -2.36 -11.89
CA PHE A 18 2.07 -1.60 -12.85
C PHE A 18 2.05 -2.22 -14.24
N ILE A 19 2.23 -3.54 -14.35
CA ILE A 19 2.13 -4.27 -15.63
C ILE A 19 0.72 -4.11 -16.22
N LEU A 20 -0.33 -4.25 -15.38
CA LEU A 20 -1.72 -4.08 -15.82
C LEU A 20 -2.02 -2.64 -16.28
N ASN A 21 -1.43 -1.64 -15.63
CA ASN A 21 -1.53 -0.25 -16.04
C ASN A 21 -0.85 0.01 -17.38
N LEU A 22 0.30 -0.63 -17.63
CA LEU A 22 0.99 -0.58 -18.92
C LEU A 22 0.11 -1.15 -20.05
N LEU A 23 -0.60 -2.26 -19.79
CA LEU A 23 -1.60 -2.80 -20.73
C LEU A 23 -2.78 -1.82 -20.94
N GLY A 24 -3.18 -1.11 -19.89
CA GLY A 24 -4.18 -0.04 -19.99
C GLY A 24 -3.73 1.12 -20.88
N LEU A 25 -2.46 1.53 -20.77
CA LEU A 25 -1.87 2.56 -21.64
C LEU A 25 -1.85 2.12 -23.11
N MET A 26 -1.69 0.83 -23.37
CA MET A 26 -1.79 0.23 -24.71
C MET A 26 -3.24 0.06 -25.20
N GLN A 27 -4.24 0.60 -24.48
CA GLN A 27 -5.67 0.47 -24.78
C GLN A 27 -6.23 -0.97 -24.73
N LEU A 28 -5.49 -1.95 -24.20
CA LEU A 28 -6.01 -3.32 -24.00
C LEU A 28 -7.01 -3.39 -22.84
N LEU A 29 -6.87 -2.49 -21.86
CA LEU A 29 -7.70 -2.40 -20.68
C LEU A 29 -8.13 -0.95 -20.44
N PRO A 30 -9.29 -0.71 -19.83
CA PRO A 30 -9.74 0.63 -19.48
C PRO A 30 -8.78 1.29 -18.49
N LEU A 31 -8.15 2.39 -18.90
CA LEU A 31 -7.24 3.20 -18.07
C LEU A 31 -7.89 3.67 -16.76
N TRP A 32 -9.19 3.99 -16.81
CA TRP A 32 -9.94 4.41 -15.63
C TRP A 32 -10.05 3.32 -14.56
N ALA A 33 -9.86 2.04 -14.91
CA ALA A 33 -9.86 0.93 -13.96
C ALA A 33 -8.45 0.56 -13.49
N THR A 34 -7.47 0.57 -14.40
CA THR A 34 -6.08 0.21 -14.09
C THR A 34 -5.35 1.29 -13.28
N MET A 35 -5.70 2.57 -13.44
CA MET A 35 -5.13 3.67 -12.63
C MET A 35 -5.52 3.60 -11.15
N PRO A 36 -6.81 3.51 -10.77
CA PRO A 36 -7.20 3.37 -9.37
C PRO A 36 -6.60 2.12 -8.73
N LEU A 37 -6.52 1.01 -9.48
CA LEU A 37 -5.90 -0.22 -8.99
C LEU A 37 -4.43 -0.01 -8.62
N LEU A 38 -3.67 0.61 -9.53
CA LEU A 38 -2.27 0.95 -9.30
C LEU A 38 -2.11 1.89 -8.10
N PHE A 39 -2.96 2.92 -8.01
CA PHE A 39 -2.96 3.86 -6.89
C PHE A 39 -3.20 3.15 -5.56
N LEU A 40 -4.19 2.26 -5.46
CA LEU A 40 -4.50 1.52 -4.24
C LEU A 40 -3.37 0.57 -3.83
N SER A 41 -2.72 -0.11 -4.79
CA SER A 41 -1.56 -0.96 -4.50
C SER A 41 -0.39 -0.17 -3.94
N LEU A 42 -0.06 0.98 -4.56
CA LEU A 42 0.98 1.87 -4.07
C LEU A 42 0.63 2.48 -2.71
N LEU A 43 -0.62 2.91 -2.50
CA LEU A 43 -1.09 3.45 -1.23
C LEU A 43 -0.95 2.39 -0.12
N GLY A 44 -1.35 1.14 -0.38
CA GLY A 44 -1.19 0.03 0.55
C GLY A 44 0.29 -0.26 0.86
N LEU A 45 1.16 -0.22 -0.14
CA LEU A 45 2.61 -0.36 0.03
C LEU A 45 3.18 0.74 0.93
N VAL A 46 2.88 2.01 0.62
CA VAL A 46 3.36 3.16 1.40
C VAL A 46 2.76 3.14 2.81
N ALA A 47 1.48 2.82 2.97
CA ALA A 47 0.84 2.74 4.27
C ALA A 47 1.46 1.65 5.17
N THR A 48 1.77 0.48 4.60
CA THR A 48 2.43 -0.61 5.34
C THR A 48 3.90 -0.36 5.64
N TRP A 49 4.59 0.36 4.74
CA TRP A 49 5.94 0.89 4.99
C TRP A 49 5.93 1.94 6.11
N ASN A 50 5.02 2.91 6.04
CA ASN A 50 4.93 4.04 6.97
C ASN A 50 4.46 3.63 8.37
N ARG A 51 3.83 2.46 8.52
CA ARG A 51 3.42 1.91 9.83
C ARG A 51 4.56 1.77 10.84
N ARG A 52 5.82 1.72 10.37
CA ARG A 52 7.01 1.75 11.26
C ARG A 52 7.29 3.12 11.87
N HIS A 53 6.89 4.21 11.20
CA HIS A 53 7.13 5.59 11.61
C HIS A 53 5.88 6.29 12.16
N GLN A 54 4.78 5.56 12.37
CA GLN A 54 3.60 6.13 13.00
C GLN A 54 3.85 6.43 14.48
N PHE A 55 3.57 7.67 14.86
CA PHE A 55 3.49 8.09 16.26
C PHE A 55 2.44 7.25 16.98
N ARG A 56 2.84 6.52 18.03
CA ARG A 56 1.98 5.56 18.75
C ARG A 56 1.08 6.21 19.81
N GLY A 57 0.92 7.53 19.78
CA GLY A 57 0.29 8.28 20.86
C GLY A 57 1.19 8.40 22.09
N PHE A 58 0.81 9.28 23.01
CA PHE A 58 1.43 9.31 24.32
C PHE A 58 0.93 8.10 25.12
N PRO A 59 1.81 7.33 25.79
CA PRO A 59 1.35 6.32 26.73
C PRO A 59 0.49 7.05 27.76
N SER A 60 -0.81 6.73 27.80
CA SER A 60 -1.71 7.26 28.81
C SER A 60 -1.20 6.75 30.15
N LYS A 61 -0.40 7.60 30.82
CA LYS A 61 -0.06 7.42 32.22
C LYS A 61 -1.40 7.59 32.91
N ARG A 62 -2.08 6.47 33.16
CA ARG A 62 -3.31 6.41 33.96
C ARG A 62 -2.96 7.05 35.29
N MET A 63 -3.22 8.35 35.43
CA MET A 63 -3.31 9.01 36.72
C MET A 63 -4.50 8.34 37.40
N ARG A 64 -4.20 7.34 38.22
CA ARG A 64 -5.09 6.96 39.31
C ARG A 64 -5.02 8.14 40.28
N LEU A 65 -5.97 9.05 40.15
CA LEU A 65 -6.41 9.88 41.26
C LEU A 65 -7.15 8.98 42.24
#